data_AF-A0A7S0TPC2-F1
#
_entry.id   AF-A0A7S0TPC2-F1
#
_cell.length_a   1.000
_cell.length_b   1.000
_cell.length_c   1.000
_cell.angle_alpha   90.00
_cell.angle_beta   90.00
_cell.angle_gamma   90.00
#
_symmetry.space_group_name_H-M   'P 1'
#
loop_
_entity.id
_entity.type
_entity.pdbx_description
1 polymer ?
#
loop_
_entity_poly.entity_id
_entity_poly.type
_entity_poly.pdbx_seq_one_letter_code
_entity_poly.pdbx_strand_id
1 'polypeptide(L)'
;EGEGGEEEEDVYDAQEVEEIERGDEEEEGLEGSVRQSKEEEEAKSPSKSPGKAVKVSRTEEEVKHMGCDQLAGWLEELDVSPEVIDMMQKARVTGEKVASASAEDLKEEFEMSSLQAKRIVLNIERPVPPPAPQQELDVD
;
A
#
# COMPACT_ATOMS: atom_id res chain seq x y z
N GLU A 1 10.92 -26.89 -46.48
CA GLU A 1 11.14 -25.48 -46.14
C GLU A 1 11.51 -25.47 -44.67
N GLY A 2 12.78 -25.20 -44.39
CA GLY A 2 13.34 -25.18 -43.04
C GLY A 2 13.88 -23.78 -42.75
N GLU A 3 13.63 -23.31 -41.54
CA GLU A 3 14.15 -22.09 -40.92
C GLU A 3 13.90 -22.32 -39.42
N GLY A 4 14.83 -22.26 -38.47
CA GLY A 4 16.24 -21.88 -38.41
C GLY A 4 16.49 -21.66 -36.92
N GLY A 5 17.34 -22.47 -36.30
CA GLY A 5 17.73 -22.35 -34.89
C GLY A 5 19.02 -21.54 -34.70
N GLU A 6 19.37 -21.35 -33.42
CA GLU A 6 20.64 -20.85 -32.86
C GLU A 6 20.87 -19.32 -32.96
N GLU A 7 21.41 -18.59 -31.97
CA GLU A 7 22.08 -18.93 -30.70
C GLU A 7 22.27 -17.67 -29.82
N GLU A 8 22.47 -17.90 -28.52
CA GLU A 8 23.32 -17.19 -27.53
C GLU A 8 23.15 -15.68 -27.19
N GLU A 9 22.76 -15.41 -25.93
CA GLU A 9 23.59 -14.59 -25.02
C GLU A 9 23.67 -15.29 -23.64
N ASP A 10 24.85 -15.82 -23.34
CA ASP A 10 25.29 -16.41 -22.08
C ASP A 10 25.83 -15.30 -21.16
N VAL A 11 25.04 -14.81 -20.20
CA VAL A 11 25.48 -14.07 -18.98
C VAL A 11 24.32 -14.22 -17.98
N TYR A 12 24.37 -14.99 -16.88
CA TYR A 12 25.29 -14.96 -15.75
C TYR A 12 25.47 -16.36 -15.14
N ASP A 13 26.70 -16.90 -15.21
CA ASP A 13 27.23 -17.80 -14.20
C ASP A 13 27.86 -16.90 -13.12
N ALA A 14 27.16 -16.73 -12.00
CA ALA A 14 27.67 -16.00 -10.85
C ALA A 14 27.12 -16.56 -9.55
N GLN A 15 27.91 -17.51 -9.03
CA GLN A 15 28.20 -17.68 -7.61
C GLN A 15 27.09 -18.31 -6.75
N GLU A 16 27.24 -19.62 -6.58
CA GLU A 16 26.90 -20.37 -5.37
C GLU A 16 27.26 -19.54 -4.12
N VAL A 17 26.24 -19.09 -3.35
CA VAL A 17 26.45 -18.51 -2.02
C VAL A 17 26.06 -19.56 -0.99
N GLU A 18 27.12 -20.09 -0.38
CA GLU A 18 27.17 -20.94 0.80
C GLU A 18 26.40 -20.34 1.99
N GLU A 19 26.11 -21.23 2.94
CA GLU A 19 25.38 -21.10 4.20
C GLU A 19 25.63 -19.79 4.98
N ILE A 20 24.57 -19.15 5.48
CA ILE A 20 24.66 -18.20 6.59
C ILE A 20 24.08 -18.90 7.83
N GLU A 21 24.89 -19.70 8.49
CA GLU A 21 24.66 -20.10 9.88
C GLU A 21 24.95 -18.87 10.75
N ARG A 22 23.92 -18.15 11.19
CA ARG A 22 24.08 -17.11 12.22
C ARG A 22 23.78 -17.74 13.58
N GLY A 23 24.84 -18.15 14.25
CA GLY A 23 24.82 -18.57 15.65
C GLY A 23 24.35 -17.45 16.58
N ASP A 24 23.67 -17.90 17.63
CA ASP A 24 23.33 -17.20 18.87
C ASP A 24 24.63 -16.80 19.61
N GLU A 25 24.79 -15.53 20.01
CA GLU A 25 25.64 -15.14 21.14
C GLU A 25 24.88 -14.15 22.05
N GLU A 26 24.56 -14.69 23.23
CA GLU A 26 24.13 -14.11 24.51
C GLU A 26 24.80 -12.76 24.86
N GLU A 27 24.07 -11.74 25.31
CA GLU A 27 23.79 -11.37 26.71
C GLU A 27 24.55 -10.08 27.09
N GLU A 28 23.82 -9.01 27.43
CA GLU A 28 24.18 -8.10 28.53
C GLU A 28 22.98 -7.20 28.89
N GLY A 29 22.32 -7.59 30.00
CA GLY A 29 21.90 -6.69 31.08
C GLY A 29 21.03 -5.47 30.77
N LEU A 30 19.73 -5.59 31.05
CA LEU A 30 18.98 -4.52 31.71
C LEU A 30 18.14 -5.09 32.85
N GLU A 31 18.86 -5.49 33.89
CA GLU A 31 18.35 -5.58 35.25
C GLU A 31 17.89 -4.19 35.71
N GLY A 32 16.68 -4.10 36.27
CA GLY A 32 16.29 -3.01 37.16
C GLY A 32 15.27 -2.00 36.61
N SER A 33 14.00 -2.22 36.92
CA SER A 33 13.27 -1.37 37.88
C SER A 33 11.80 -1.81 38.00
N VAL A 34 11.55 -2.67 38.97
CA VAL A 34 10.26 -2.70 39.66
C VAL A 34 10.20 -1.48 40.59
N ARG A 35 9.32 -0.52 40.31
CA ARG A 35 8.88 0.46 41.31
C ARG A 35 7.44 0.82 41.03
N GLN A 36 6.55 0.05 41.65
CA GLN A 36 5.15 0.41 41.80
C GLN A 36 5.04 1.63 42.73
N SER A 37 4.43 2.70 42.23
CA SER A 37 3.83 3.83 42.97
C SER A 37 2.84 4.45 41.99
N LYS A 38 1.67 3.85 41.78
CA LYS A 38 0.39 4.09 42.47
C LYS A 38 -0.07 5.57 42.46
N GLU A 39 -1.20 5.74 41.77
CA GLU A 39 -2.19 6.84 41.75
C GLU A 39 -1.98 8.03 40.79
N GLU A 40 -2.90 8.06 39.80
CA GLU A 40 -3.51 9.21 39.11
C GLU A 40 -2.64 10.14 38.24
N GLU A 41 -2.58 9.87 36.93
CA GLU A 41 -3.34 10.63 35.91
C GLU A 41 -3.20 9.88 34.56
N GLU A 42 -4.33 9.67 33.90
CA GLU A 42 -4.49 8.74 32.78
C GLU A 42 -3.60 9.04 31.56
N ALA A 43 -3.11 7.95 30.99
CA ALA A 43 -2.47 7.85 29.69
C ALA A 43 -2.94 8.87 28.63
N LYS A 44 -2.01 9.70 28.16
CA LYS A 44 -1.89 9.98 26.73
C LYS A 44 -0.65 9.27 26.18
N SER A 45 -0.69 7.95 26.27
CA SER A 45 -0.28 7.13 25.14
C SER A 45 -0.81 7.80 23.85
N PRO A 46 -0.05 7.88 22.74
CA PRO A 46 -0.66 8.12 21.45
C PRO A 46 -1.63 6.95 21.18
N SER A 47 -2.83 7.06 21.72
CA SER A 47 -3.91 6.12 21.50
C SER A 47 -4.39 6.37 20.09
N LYS A 48 -3.75 5.73 19.10
CA LYS A 48 -4.52 5.18 17.99
C LYS A 48 -5.42 4.12 18.61
N SER A 49 -6.48 4.56 19.28
CA SER A 49 -7.58 3.73 19.69
C SER A 49 -8.10 3.09 18.40
N PRO A 50 -8.09 1.75 18.26
CA PRO A 50 -8.62 1.05 17.08
C PRO A 50 -10.16 1.08 17.06
N GLY A 51 -10.78 2.15 17.57
CA GLY A 51 -12.15 2.17 18.08
C GLY A 51 -13.13 3.04 17.29
N LYS A 52 -12.77 3.51 16.10
CA LYS A 52 -13.73 4.15 15.20
C LYS A 52 -13.42 3.70 13.78
N ALA A 53 -14.19 2.75 13.27
CA ALA A 53 -14.27 2.49 11.84
C ALA A 53 -14.88 3.74 11.18
N VAL A 54 -14.06 4.78 11.02
CA VAL A 54 -14.41 5.95 10.24
C VAL A 54 -14.55 5.45 8.81
N LYS A 55 -15.67 5.76 8.16
CA LYS A 55 -15.88 5.40 6.76
C LYS A 55 -14.78 6.07 5.94
N VAL A 56 -13.75 5.31 5.56
CA VAL A 56 -12.57 5.82 4.82
C VAL A 56 -12.87 5.93 3.32
N SER A 57 -14.01 5.43 2.86
CA SER A 57 -14.43 5.53 1.46
C SER A 57 -14.84 6.96 1.11
N ARG A 58 -14.40 7.44 -0.05
CA ARG A 58 -14.73 8.78 -0.59
C ARG A 58 -15.12 8.65 -2.06
N THR A 59 -15.96 9.54 -2.56
CA THR A 59 -16.36 9.51 -3.97
C THR A 59 -15.23 9.92 -4.91
N GLU A 60 -15.28 9.47 -6.16
CA GLU A 60 -14.31 9.88 -7.19
C GLU A 60 -14.22 11.42 -7.30
N GLU A 61 -15.35 12.12 -7.22
CA GLU A 61 -15.38 13.58 -7.29
C GLU A 61 -14.71 14.23 -6.08
N GLU A 62 -14.94 13.72 -4.87
CA GLU A 62 -14.24 14.20 -3.68
C GLU A 62 -12.73 14.02 -3.81
N VAL A 63 -12.28 12.83 -4.23
CA VAL A 63 -10.85 12.53 -4.39
C VAL A 63 -10.24 13.44 -5.45
N LYS A 64 -10.91 13.71 -6.58
CA LYS A 64 -10.41 14.63 -7.61
C LYS A 64 -10.10 16.04 -7.08
N HIS A 65 -10.89 16.53 -6.13
CA HIS A 65 -10.73 17.86 -5.57
C HIS A 65 -9.70 17.95 -4.42
N MET A 66 -9.08 16.82 -4.03
CA MET A 66 -8.08 16.84 -2.95
C MET A 66 -6.73 17.38 -3.41
N GLY A 67 -6.22 18.34 -2.63
CA GLY A 67 -4.82 18.73 -2.69
C GLY A 67 -3.89 17.65 -2.12
N CYS A 68 -2.59 17.78 -2.37
CA CYS A 68 -1.57 16.81 -1.94
C CYS A 68 -1.63 16.48 -0.44
N ASP A 69 -1.84 17.48 0.43
CA ASP A 69 -1.89 17.27 1.89
C ASP A 69 -3.14 16.49 2.33
N GLN A 70 -4.29 16.80 1.74
CA GLN A 70 -5.55 16.11 2.04
C GLN A 70 -5.54 14.67 1.51
N LEU A 71 -4.93 14.46 0.34
CA LEU A 71 -4.71 13.15 -0.25
C LEU A 71 -3.79 12.31 0.65
N ALA A 72 -2.68 12.88 1.12
CA ALA A 72 -1.75 12.19 2.00
C ALA A 72 -2.40 11.71 3.31
N GLY A 73 -3.19 12.58 3.96
CA GLY A 73 -3.94 12.20 5.15
C GLY A 73 -4.93 11.05 4.89
N TRP A 74 -5.62 11.09 3.75
CA TRP A 74 -6.54 10.02 3.37
C TRP A 74 -5.83 8.69 3.06
N LEU A 75 -4.67 8.74 2.40
CA LEU A 75 -3.84 7.56 2.14
C LEU A 75 -3.31 6.94 3.44
N GLU A 76 -2.98 7.77 4.44
CA GLU A 76 -2.62 7.28 5.78
C GLU A 76 -3.80 6.53 6.44
N GLU A 77 -5.03 7.04 6.30
CA GLU A 77 -6.24 6.34 6.79
C GLU A 77 -6.50 5.00 6.10
N LEU A 78 -5.94 4.79 4.89
CA LEU A 78 -6.04 3.53 4.14
C LEU A 78 -4.93 2.51 4.46
N ASP A 79 -4.07 2.80 5.44
CA ASP A 79 -2.83 2.04 5.72
C ASP A 79 -1.89 1.96 4.51
N VAL A 80 -1.80 3.05 3.72
CA VAL A 80 -0.72 3.20 2.74
C VAL A 80 0.58 3.53 3.48
N SER A 81 1.70 2.96 3.02
CA SER A 81 2.99 3.17 3.68
C SER A 81 3.41 4.65 3.58
N PRO A 82 4.02 5.20 4.64
CA PRO A 82 4.46 6.59 4.66
C PRO A 82 5.49 6.91 3.56
N GLU A 83 6.30 5.93 3.14
CA GLU A 83 7.24 6.07 2.02
C GLU A 83 6.54 6.35 0.69
N VAL A 84 5.43 5.67 0.42
CA VAL A 84 4.61 5.87 -0.80
C VAL A 84 3.91 7.22 -0.74
N ILE A 85 3.39 7.60 0.44
CA ILE A 85 2.75 8.91 0.65
C ILE A 85 3.75 10.04 0.41
N ASP A 86 4.96 9.92 0.97
CA ASP A 86 6.04 10.89 0.77
C ASP A 86 6.47 10.98 -0.70
N MET A 87 6.57 9.84 -1.40
CA MET A 87 6.86 9.80 -2.83
C MET A 87 5.77 10.52 -3.65
N MET A 88 4.50 10.25 -3.36
CA MET A 88 3.35 10.92 -4.00
C MET A 88 3.36 12.43 -3.74
N GLN A 89 3.66 12.86 -2.51
CA GLN A 89 3.77 14.28 -2.16
C GLN A 89 4.94 14.97 -2.89
N LYS A 90 6.11 14.33 -2.95
CA LYS A 90 7.29 14.82 -3.69
C LYS A 90 7.02 14.94 -5.18
N ALA A 91 6.30 13.98 -5.75
CA ALA A 91 5.85 14.00 -7.15
C ALA A 91 4.68 14.98 -7.40
N ARG A 92 4.19 15.67 -6.36
CA ARG A 92 3.04 16.59 -6.40
C ARG A 92 1.78 15.94 -7.01
N VAL A 93 1.57 14.68 -6.66
CA VAL A 93 0.41 13.92 -7.08
C VAL A 93 -0.83 14.53 -6.45
N THR A 94 -1.76 14.96 -7.28
CA THR A 94 -3.07 15.46 -6.85
C THR A 94 -4.07 14.33 -6.77
N GLY A 95 -5.15 14.54 -6.01
CA GLY A 95 -6.22 13.56 -5.95
C GLY A 95 -6.90 13.33 -7.31
N GLU A 96 -6.84 14.29 -8.25
CA GLU A 96 -7.26 14.10 -9.64
C GLU A 96 -6.51 12.95 -10.33
N LYS A 97 -5.18 12.90 -10.18
CA LYS A 97 -4.34 11.85 -10.77
C LYS A 97 -4.65 10.50 -10.13
N VAL A 98 -4.81 10.45 -8.81
CA VAL A 98 -5.16 9.20 -8.10
C VAL A 98 -6.56 8.71 -8.45
N ALA A 99 -7.53 9.60 -8.57
CA ALA A 99 -8.91 9.25 -8.91
C ALA A 99 -9.04 8.67 -10.33
N SER A 100 -8.22 9.15 -11.26
CA SER A 100 -8.21 8.70 -12.66
C SER A 100 -7.27 7.53 -12.93
N ALA A 101 -6.26 7.29 -12.09
CA ALA A 101 -5.34 6.16 -12.21
C ALA A 101 -6.04 4.82 -11.95
N SER A 102 -5.54 3.75 -12.58
CA SER A 102 -5.90 2.38 -12.23
C SER A 102 -5.02 1.84 -11.09
N ALA A 103 -5.41 0.70 -10.52
CA ALA A 103 -4.58 0.04 -9.51
C ALA A 103 -3.24 -0.44 -10.08
N GLU A 104 -3.16 -0.69 -11.39
CA GLU A 104 -1.92 -1.05 -12.07
C GLU A 104 -1.03 0.18 -12.25
N ASP A 105 -1.59 1.30 -12.71
CA ASP A 105 -0.85 2.57 -12.83
C ASP A 105 -0.26 3.02 -11.50
N LEU A 106 -1.04 2.96 -10.42
CA LEU A 106 -0.56 3.33 -9.08
C LEU A 106 0.54 2.40 -8.58
N LYS A 107 0.46 1.11 -8.93
CA LYS A 107 1.47 0.12 -8.55
C LYS A 107 2.78 0.36 -9.29
N GLU A 108 2.72 0.58 -10.60
CA GLU A 108 3.90 0.78 -11.45
C GLU A 108 4.55 2.14 -11.19
N GLU A 109 3.77 3.21 -11.00
CA GLU A 109 4.30 4.56 -10.84
C GLU A 109 4.93 4.82 -9.47
N PHE A 110 4.40 4.20 -8.40
CA PHE A 110 4.84 4.44 -7.02
C PHE A 110 5.48 3.21 -6.36
N GLU A 111 5.73 2.16 -7.14
CA GLU A 111 6.32 0.89 -6.69
C GLU A 111 5.64 0.31 -5.43
N MET A 112 4.34 0.59 -5.26
CA MET A 112 3.58 0.19 -4.08
C MET A 112 3.05 -1.25 -4.20
N SER A 113 2.60 -1.83 -3.10
CA SER A 113 2.04 -3.18 -3.16
C SER A 113 0.70 -3.22 -3.93
N SER A 114 0.44 -4.33 -4.62
CA SER A 114 -0.85 -4.56 -5.29
C SER A 114 -2.04 -4.47 -4.34
N LEU A 115 -1.84 -4.77 -3.05
CA LEU A 115 -2.88 -4.68 -2.02
C LEU A 115 -3.20 -3.22 -1.66
N GLN A 116 -2.18 -2.37 -1.52
CA GLN A 116 -2.36 -0.94 -1.28
C GLN A 116 -3.02 -0.26 -2.48
N ALA A 117 -2.55 -0.52 -3.70
CA ALA A 117 -3.14 0.06 -4.90
C ALA A 117 -4.62 -0.33 -5.08
N LYS A 118 -4.95 -1.62 -4.88
CA LYS A 118 -6.34 -2.09 -4.88
C LYS A 118 -7.17 -1.42 -3.78
N ARG A 119 -6.61 -1.26 -2.58
CA ARG A 119 -7.32 -0.65 -1.45
C ARG A 119 -7.65 0.82 -1.73
N ILE A 120 -6.74 1.57 -2.35
CA ILE A 120 -6.99 2.94 -2.79
C ILE A 120 -8.18 2.94 -3.76
N VAL A 121 -8.10 2.21 -4.87
CA VAL A 121 -9.16 2.19 -5.89
C VAL A 121 -10.50 1.69 -5.35
N LEU A 122 -10.51 0.68 -4.48
CA LEU A 122 -11.74 0.16 -3.86
C LEU A 122 -12.40 1.15 -2.89
N ASN A 123 -11.62 2.04 -2.27
CA ASN A 123 -12.15 3.09 -1.39
C ASN A 123 -12.52 4.37 -2.14
N ILE A 124 -12.28 4.42 -3.46
CA ILE A 124 -12.84 5.43 -4.35
C ILE A 124 -14.19 4.92 -4.83
N GLU A 125 -15.27 5.48 -4.31
CA GLU A 125 -16.63 5.20 -4.79
C GLU A 125 -16.76 5.78 -6.20
N ARG A 126 -16.42 4.96 -7.21
CA ARG A 126 -16.70 5.27 -8.62
C ARG A 126 -18.18 5.00 -8.88
N PRO A 127 -18.87 5.86 -9.65
CA PRO A 127 -20.21 5.52 -10.11
C PRO A 127 -20.12 4.21 -10.89
N VAL A 128 -20.65 3.14 -10.31
CA VAL A 128 -20.71 1.84 -10.97
C VAL A 128 -21.50 2.08 -12.25
N PRO A 129 -20.93 1.86 -13.46
CA PRO A 129 -21.75 1.89 -14.66
C PRO A 129 -22.92 0.94 -14.41
N PRO A 130 -24.17 1.33 -14.74
CA PRO A 130 -25.33 0.48 -14.48
C PRO A 130 -24.97 -0.93 -14.94
N PRO A 131 -25.26 -1.97 -14.14
CA PRO A 131 -24.82 -3.33 -14.44
C PRO A 131 -25.09 -3.56 -15.92
N ALA A 132 -24.02 -3.78 -16.69
CA ALA A 132 -24.16 -4.03 -18.11
C ALA A 132 -25.27 -5.08 -18.22
N PRO A 133 -26.32 -4.84 -19.04
CA PRO A 133 -27.47 -5.73 -19.11
C PRO A 133 -26.91 -7.15 -19.16
N GLN A 134 -27.22 -7.94 -18.12
CA GLN A 134 -26.74 -9.31 -18.05
C GLN A 134 -27.19 -9.90 -19.37
N GLN A 135 -26.23 -10.25 -20.23
CA GLN A 135 -26.53 -10.80 -21.53
C GLN A 135 -27.38 -12.03 -21.26
N GLU A 136 -28.70 -11.90 -21.46
CA GLU A 136 -29.56 -13.05 -21.63
C GLU A 136 -28.94 -13.77 -22.83
N LEU A 137 -28.29 -14.89 -22.54
CA LEU A 137 -27.90 -15.85 -23.53
C LEU A 137 -29.22 -16.35 -24.11
N ASP A 138 -29.66 -15.76 -25.22
CA ASP A 138 -30.77 -16.27 -26.01
C ASP A 138 -30.31 -17.64 -26.54
N VAL A 139 -30.71 -18.70 -25.85
CA VAL A 139 -30.45 -20.09 -26.26
C VAL A 139 -31.60 -20.49 -27.18
N ASP A 140 -31.44 -20.18 -28.46
CA ASP A 140 -32.11 -20.86 -29.57
C ASP A 140 -31.18 -21.93 -30.17
#